data_AF-A0A1Q5KA98-F1
#
_entry.id   AF-A0A1Q5KA98-F1
#
_cell.length_a   1.000
_cell.length_b   1.000
_cell.length_c   1.000
_cell.angle_alpha   90.00
_cell.angle_beta   90.00
_cell.angle_gamma   90.00
#
_symmetry.space_group_name_H-M   'P 1'
#
loop_
_entity.id
_entity.type
_entity.pdbx_description
1 polymer ?
#
loop_
_entity_poly.entity_id
_entity_poly.type
_entity_poly.pdbx_seq_one_letter_code
_entity_poly.pdbx_strand_id
1 'polypeptide(L)'
;MTGYSTAARSRRGASEAPDLVADEPFRLGLIDLRQAVRALFARAISPAPPSPADAHRLMPAEEATARLNATAARLDWPGEGVPAVRLLSAETAPSVRLLAALARDAINFLSGPQRTQLRSCTAPRCVRYFVKSHGRQECGGRAESAA
;
A
#
# COMPACT_ATOMS: atom_id res chain seq x y z
N MET A 1 -7.76 10.36 41.19
CA MET A 1 -7.07 9.05 41.13
C MET A 1 -7.63 8.30 39.93
N THR A 2 -7.20 8.63 38.72
CA THR A 2 -5.96 8.21 38.03
C THR A 2 -6.02 6.75 37.61
N GLY A 3 -6.05 6.51 36.30
CA GLY A 3 -5.87 5.19 35.73
C GLY A 3 -6.24 5.10 34.24
N TYR A 4 -5.69 5.95 33.38
CA TYR A 4 -5.71 5.68 31.93
C TYR A 4 -4.54 4.77 31.59
N SER A 5 -4.86 3.53 31.26
CA SER A 5 -3.94 2.50 30.78
C SER A 5 -3.30 2.93 29.46
N THR A 6 -1.98 3.16 29.49
CA THR A 6 -1.15 3.43 28.31
C THR A 6 -1.04 2.14 27.50
N ALA A 7 -1.77 2.03 26.38
CA ALA A 7 -1.60 0.93 25.45
C ALA A 7 -0.19 1.00 24.83
N ALA A 8 0.65 0.06 25.24
CA ALA A 8 1.98 -0.14 24.68
C ALA A 8 1.85 -0.38 23.17
N ARG A 9 2.39 0.55 22.39
CA ARG A 9 2.46 0.47 20.94
C ARG A 9 3.40 -0.68 20.59
N SER A 10 2.84 -1.86 20.31
CA SER A 10 3.58 -3.03 19.85
C SER A 10 4.35 -2.65 18.58
N ARG A 11 5.66 -2.42 18.73
CA ARG A 11 6.59 -2.40 17.62
C ARG A 11 6.70 -3.85 17.16
N ARG A 12 5.89 -4.24 16.18
CA ARG A 12 6.13 -5.52 15.48
C ARG A 12 7.57 -5.50 14.99
N GLY A 13 8.30 -6.55 15.34
CA GLY A 13 9.75 -6.64 15.29
C GLY A 13 10.32 -6.17 13.96
N ALA A 14 11.42 -5.43 14.04
CA ALA A 14 12.36 -5.39 12.94
C ALA A 14 12.79 -6.84 12.68
N SER A 15 12.30 -7.42 11.58
CA SER A 15 12.87 -8.63 11.03
C SER A 15 14.36 -8.38 10.88
N GLU A 16 15.19 -9.26 11.44
CA GLU A 16 16.58 -9.41 11.02
C GLU A 16 16.54 -9.50 9.50
N ALA A 17 17.14 -8.52 8.81
CA ALA A 17 17.08 -8.48 7.36
C ALA A 17 17.86 -9.72 6.90
N PRO A 18 17.20 -10.71 6.24
CA PRO A 18 17.95 -11.76 5.59
C PRO A 18 18.84 -11.12 4.54
N ASP A 19 19.87 -11.84 4.09
CA ASP A 19 20.80 -11.50 3.01
C ASP A 19 20.05 -11.06 1.72
N LEU A 20 19.54 -9.82 1.73
CA LEU A 20 18.73 -9.23 0.69
C LEU A 20 19.70 -8.48 -0.21
N VAL A 21 19.97 -9.08 -1.36
CA VAL A 21 20.74 -8.43 -2.41
C VAL A 21 19.83 -7.46 -3.15
N ALA A 22 20.20 -6.19 -3.17
CA ALA A 22 19.51 -5.14 -3.93
C ALA A 22 19.98 -5.14 -5.40
N ASP A 23 19.77 -6.25 -6.09
CA ASP A 23 20.10 -6.40 -7.51
C ASP A 23 19.06 -5.70 -8.42
N GLU A 24 19.41 -5.55 -9.70
CA GLU A 24 18.52 -4.89 -10.67
C GLU A 24 17.18 -5.65 -10.87
N PRO A 25 17.13 -7.00 -10.93
CA PRO A 25 15.86 -7.73 -10.97
C PRO A 25 14.94 -7.42 -9.80
N PHE A 26 15.46 -7.40 -8.57
CA PHE A 26 14.67 -7.03 -7.40
C PHE A 26 14.22 -5.57 -7.45
N ARG A 27 15.10 -4.66 -7.90
CA ARG A 27 14.77 -3.24 -8.07
C ARG A 27 13.64 -3.03 -9.07
N LEU A 28 13.68 -3.71 -10.21
CA LEU A 28 12.64 -3.66 -11.24
C LEU A 28 11.32 -4.23 -10.70
N GLY A 29 11.35 -5.38 -10.03
CA GLY A 29 10.17 -5.96 -9.40
C GLY A 29 9.52 -5.04 -8.35
N LEU A 30 10.33 -4.32 -7.56
CA LEU A 30 9.84 -3.37 -6.58
C LEU A 30 9.20 -2.12 -7.24
N ILE A 31 9.80 -1.64 -8.34
CA ILE A 31 9.24 -0.54 -9.13
C ILE A 31 7.90 -0.94 -9.74
N ASP A 32 7.83 -2.13 -10.35
CA ASP A 32 6.60 -2.66 -10.95
C ASP A 32 5.49 -2.82 -9.91
N LEU A 33 5.81 -3.40 -8.76
CA LEU A 33 4.86 -3.55 -7.66
C LEU A 33 4.35 -2.18 -7.18
N ARG A 34 5.26 -1.20 -7.01
CA ARG A 34 4.88 0.15 -6.61
C ARG A 34 3.96 0.83 -7.63
N GLN A 35 4.20 0.64 -8.92
CA GLN A 35 3.35 1.21 -9.97
C GLN A 35 1.95 0.57 -9.97
N ALA A 36 1.87 -0.75 -9.83
CA ALA A 36 0.60 -1.47 -9.71
C ALA A 36 -0.20 -1.01 -8.48
N VAL A 37 0.44 -0.91 -7.31
CA VAL A 37 -0.23 -0.44 -6.08
C VAL A 37 -0.77 0.98 -6.23
N ARG A 38 -0.04 1.88 -6.90
CA ARG A 38 -0.53 3.26 -7.16
C ARG A 38 -1.74 3.32 -8.07
N ALA A 39 -1.75 2.52 -9.13
CA ALA A 39 -2.93 2.41 -10.00
C ALA A 39 -4.15 1.87 -9.24
N LEU A 40 -3.95 0.91 -8.34
CA LEU A 40 -5.03 0.38 -7.51
C LEU A 40 -5.48 1.36 -6.42
N PHE A 41 -4.58 2.17 -5.87
CA PHE A 41 -4.95 3.25 -4.94
C PHE A 41 -5.78 4.33 -5.65
N ALA A 42 -5.39 4.73 -6.86
CA ALA A 42 -6.18 5.62 -7.70
C ALA A 42 -7.57 5.05 -8.00
N ARG A 43 -7.65 3.77 -8.38
CA ARG A 43 -8.93 3.08 -8.57
C ARG A 43 -9.79 3.11 -7.32
N ALA A 44 -9.19 2.83 -6.15
CA ALA A 44 -9.90 2.70 -4.88
C ALA A 44 -10.50 4.02 -4.37
N ILE A 45 -9.97 5.17 -4.79
CA ILE A 45 -10.51 6.49 -4.40
C ILE A 45 -11.47 7.09 -5.43
N SER A 46 -11.65 6.47 -6.60
CA SER A 46 -12.59 6.92 -7.62
C SER A 46 -14.00 7.11 -7.01
N PRO A 47 -14.70 8.24 -7.27
CA PRO A 47 -14.44 9.25 -8.32
C PRO A 47 -13.47 10.39 -7.93
N ALA A 48 -12.86 10.36 -6.74
CA ALA A 48 -11.86 11.37 -6.38
C ALA A 48 -10.62 11.26 -7.29
N PRO A 49 -9.96 12.38 -7.63
CA PRO A 49 -8.84 12.36 -8.55
C PRO A 49 -7.61 11.65 -7.94
N PRO A 50 -6.82 10.92 -8.76
CA PRO A 50 -5.52 10.43 -8.36
C PRO A 50 -4.57 11.58 -8.01
N SER A 51 -3.41 11.26 -7.47
CA SER A 51 -2.35 12.26 -7.29
C SER A 51 -1.99 12.90 -8.65
N PRO A 52 -1.79 14.23 -8.74
CA PRO A 52 -1.47 14.88 -10.02
C PRO A 52 -0.22 14.32 -10.71
N ALA A 53 0.74 13.83 -9.93
CA ALA A 53 1.97 13.23 -10.46
C ALA A 53 1.75 11.84 -11.07
N ASP A 54 0.73 11.12 -10.61
CA ASP A 54 0.41 9.78 -11.10
C ASP A 54 -0.63 9.82 -12.23
N ALA A 55 -1.49 10.85 -12.32
CA ALA A 55 -2.65 10.92 -13.22
C ALA A 55 -2.39 10.50 -14.69
N HIS A 56 -1.21 10.79 -15.24
CA HIS A 56 -0.84 10.46 -16.63
C HIS A 56 0.10 9.25 -16.76
N ARG A 57 0.34 8.51 -15.67
CA ARG A 57 1.32 7.42 -15.58
C ARG A 57 0.72 6.12 -15.04
N LEU A 58 -0.57 6.12 -14.72
CA LEU A 58 -1.25 4.94 -14.20
C LEU A 58 -1.45 3.90 -15.30
N MET A 59 -1.00 2.68 -15.05
CA MET A 59 -1.40 1.53 -15.83
C MET A 59 -2.90 1.22 -15.62
N PRO A 60 -3.56 0.52 -16.57
CA PRO A 60 -4.94 0.07 -16.41
C PRO A 60 -5.16 -0.75 -15.13
N ALA A 61 -6.34 -0.61 -14.53
CA ALA A 61 -6.71 -1.29 -13.29
C ALA A 61 -6.62 -2.82 -13.36
N GLU A 62 -6.99 -3.40 -14.50
CA GLU A 62 -6.91 -4.84 -14.74
C GLU A 62 -5.45 -5.32 -14.78
N GLU A 63 -4.59 -4.60 -15.49
CA GLU A 63 -3.15 -4.88 -15.54
C GLU A 63 -2.51 -4.76 -14.15
N ALA A 64 -2.85 -3.70 -13.41
CA ALA A 64 -2.37 -3.50 -12.04
C ALA A 64 -2.81 -4.65 -11.11
N THR A 65 -4.04 -5.12 -11.26
CA THR A 65 -4.56 -6.27 -10.51
C THR A 65 -3.79 -7.54 -10.86
N ALA A 66 -3.56 -7.81 -12.15
CA ALA A 66 -2.79 -8.97 -12.60
C ALA A 66 -1.34 -8.96 -12.07
N ARG A 67 -0.65 -7.81 -12.14
CA ARG A 67 0.72 -7.64 -11.63
C ARG A 67 0.81 -7.81 -10.11
N LEU A 68 -0.13 -7.22 -9.36
CA LEU A 68 -0.20 -7.42 -7.91
C LEU A 68 -0.44 -8.90 -7.59
N ASN A 69 -1.29 -9.57 -8.40
CA ASN A 69 -1.65 -10.95 -8.15
C ASN A 69 -0.52 -11.95 -8.38
N ALA A 70 0.24 -11.72 -9.46
CA ALA A 70 1.41 -12.53 -9.80
C ALA A 70 2.48 -12.50 -8.69
N THR A 71 2.58 -11.39 -7.96
CA THR A 71 3.62 -11.19 -6.95
C THR A 71 3.36 -11.97 -5.66
N ALA A 72 2.09 -12.25 -5.30
CA ALA A 72 1.81 -12.63 -3.92
C ALA A 72 0.55 -13.46 -3.62
N ALA A 73 -0.54 -13.24 -4.36
CA ALA A 73 -1.86 -13.75 -4.01
C ALA A 73 -2.84 -13.41 -5.12
N ARG A 74 -3.94 -14.13 -5.29
CA ARG A 74 -5.03 -13.73 -6.16
C ARG A 74 -5.98 -12.78 -5.42
N LEU A 75 -6.02 -11.51 -5.84
CA LEU A 75 -7.02 -10.49 -5.52
C LEU A 75 -8.11 -10.52 -6.59
N ASP A 76 -9.32 -10.90 -6.22
CA ASP A 76 -10.48 -10.83 -7.11
C ASP A 76 -11.29 -9.57 -6.78
N TRP A 77 -11.43 -8.68 -7.77
CA TRP A 77 -12.23 -7.46 -7.67
C TRP A 77 -13.62 -7.72 -8.24
N PRO A 78 -14.66 -7.94 -7.41
CA PRO A 78 -16.02 -8.02 -7.92
C PRO A 78 -16.44 -6.66 -8.51
N GLY A 79 -17.40 -6.68 -9.45
CA GLY A 79 -17.94 -5.47 -10.07
C GLY A 79 -18.47 -4.44 -9.06
N GLU A 80 -18.97 -4.92 -7.92
CA GLU A 80 -19.32 -4.11 -6.75
C GLU A 80 -18.82 -4.82 -5.46
N GLY A 81 -18.31 -4.06 -4.48
CA GLY A 81 -17.99 -4.58 -3.14
C GLY A 81 -16.52 -4.55 -2.72
N VAL A 82 -16.15 -5.48 -1.83
CA VAL A 82 -14.81 -5.59 -1.23
C VAL A 82 -14.01 -6.68 -1.96
N PRO A 83 -12.75 -6.43 -2.37
CA PRO A 83 -11.91 -7.44 -2.99
C PRO A 83 -11.68 -8.68 -2.10
N ALA A 84 -11.72 -9.88 -2.69
CA ALA A 84 -11.44 -11.15 -2.02
C ALA A 84 -10.00 -11.63 -2.28
N VAL A 85 -9.40 -12.39 -1.35
CA VAL A 85 -7.95 -12.70 -1.33
C VAL A 85 -7.67 -14.19 -1.19
N ARG A 86 -6.77 -14.73 -2.03
CA ARG A 86 -6.19 -16.09 -1.90
C ARG A 86 -4.66 -16.06 -2.01
N LEU A 87 -3.95 -16.50 -0.99
CA LEU A 87 -2.48 -16.51 -0.98
C LEU A 87 -1.89 -17.60 -1.91
N LEU A 88 -0.79 -17.30 -2.61
CA LEU A 88 -0.02 -18.26 -3.42
C LEU A 88 1.28 -18.67 -2.67
N SER A 89 1.77 -19.89 -2.95
CA SER A 89 2.73 -20.69 -2.16
C SER A 89 4.11 -20.04 -1.87
N ALA A 90 4.86 -20.71 -0.98
CA ALA A 90 6.02 -20.24 -0.22
C ALA A 90 7.35 -20.26 -1.01
N GLU A 91 7.61 -19.21 -1.79
CA GLU A 91 8.95 -18.95 -2.32
C GLU A 91 9.95 -18.64 -1.17
N THR A 92 11.19 -19.11 -1.29
CA THR A 92 12.19 -19.02 -0.21
C THR A 92 13.18 -17.88 -0.38
N ALA A 93 13.40 -17.39 -1.61
CA ALA A 93 14.30 -16.28 -1.89
C ALA A 93 13.89 -15.00 -1.10
N PRO A 94 14.81 -14.35 -0.35
CA PRO A 94 14.50 -13.17 0.48
C PRO A 94 13.82 -12.02 -0.29
N SER A 95 14.29 -11.74 -1.51
CA SER A 95 13.73 -10.71 -2.40
C SER A 95 12.29 -11.01 -2.80
N VAL A 96 11.99 -12.25 -3.18
CA VAL A 96 10.63 -12.66 -3.54
C VAL A 96 9.72 -12.65 -2.31
N ARG A 97 10.18 -13.12 -1.15
CA ARG A 97 9.40 -13.03 0.10
C ARG A 97 9.05 -11.58 0.44
N LEU A 98 9.98 -10.65 0.26
CA LEU A 98 9.74 -9.23 0.53
C LEU A 98 8.73 -8.62 -0.45
N LEU A 99 8.89 -8.82 -1.77
CA LEU A 99 7.91 -8.36 -2.76
C LEU A 99 6.52 -8.93 -2.47
N ALA A 100 6.47 -10.22 -2.16
CA ALA A 100 5.24 -10.91 -1.89
C ALA A 100 4.58 -10.43 -0.58
N ALA A 101 5.36 -10.16 0.47
CA ALA A 101 4.86 -9.55 1.70
C ALA A 101 4.29 -8.14 1.45
N LEU A 102 4.99 -7.28 0.72
CA LEU A 102 4.53 -5.93 0.37
C LEU A 102 3.23 -5.97 -0.45
N ALA A 103 3.14 -6.88 -1.41
CA ALA A 103 1.93 -7.08 -2.20
C ALA A 103 0.76 -7.60 -1.35
N ARG A 104 1.00 -8.52 -0.41
CA ARG A 104 -0.02 -8.98 0.56
C ARG A 104 -0.50 -7.85 1.47
N ASP A 105 0.40 -7.01 1.95
CA ASP A 105 0.03 -5.83 2.76
C ASP A 105 -0.81 -4.84 1.95
N ALA A 106 -0.46 -4.59 0.68
CA ALA A 106 -1.27 -3.76 -0.21
C ALA A 106 -2.66 -4.35 -0.45
N ILE A 107 -2.74 -5.67 -0.66
CA ILE A 107 -4.00 -6.39 -0.79
C ILE A 107 -4.86 -6.25 0.47
N ASN A 108 -4.29 -6.54 1.65
CA ASN A 108 -4.98 -6.44 2.93
C ASN A 108 -5.47 -5.02 3.21
N PHE A 109 -4.69 -4.01 2.81
CA PHE A 109 -5.11 -2.62 2.92
C PHE A 109 -6.28 -2.30 1.98
N LEU A 110 -6.22 -2.75 0.73
CA LEU A 110 -7.23 -2.53 -0.32
C LEU A 110 -8.54 -3.30 -0.09
N SER A 111 -8.51 -4.44 0.61
CA SER A 111 -9.70 -5.17 1.03
C SER A 111 -10.17 -4.77 2.44
N GLY A 112 -9.35 -4.02 3.18
CA GLY A 112 -9.63 -3.64 4.56
C GLY A 112 -10.45 -2.35 4.71
N PRO A 113 -10.94 -2.06 5.93
CA PRO A 113 -11.75 -0.88 6.22
C PRO A 113 -10.99 0.44 6.03
N GLN A 114 -9.66 0.42 6.19
CA GLN A 114 -8.79 1.59 6.03
C GLN A 114 -8.80 2.14 4.59
N ARG A 115 -9.18 1.32 3.59
CA ARG A 115 -9.39 1.76 2.20
C ARG A 115 -10.28 3.01 2.12
N THR A 116 -11.32 3.08 2.93
CA THR A 116 -12.28 4.20 2.93
C THR A 116 -11.66 5.52 3.38
N GLN A 117 -10.56 5.46 4.12
CA GLN A 117 -9.80 6.61 4.61
C GLN A 117 -8.66 7.01 3.65
N LEU A 118 -8.42 6.25 2.58
CA LEU A 118 -7.39 6.55 1.59
C LEU A 118 -7.71 7.85 0.85
N ARG A 119 -6.72 8.73 0.74
CA ARG A 119 -6.78 9.99 0.00
C ARG A 119 -5.53 10.18 -0.84
N SER A 120 -5.65 10.87 -1.96
CA SER A 120 -4.51 11.35 -2.75
C SER A 120 -4.04 12.71 -2.23
N CYS A 121 -2.74 12.98 -2.31
CA CYS A 121 -2.23 14.33 -2.18
C CYS A 121 -2.57 15.14 -3.44
N THR A 122 -3.07 16.35 -3.25
CA THR A 122 -3.43 17.29 -4.33
C THR A 122 -2.30 18.26 -4.70
N ALA A 123 -1.20 18.26 -3.94
CA ALA A 123 -0.07 19.15 -4.21
C ALA A 123 0.59 18.84 -5.57
N PRO A 124 1.02 19.86 -6.33
CA PRO A 124 1.70 19.65 -7.60
C PRO A 124 2.90 18.72 -7.44
N ARG A 125 3.05 17.77 -8.37
CA ARG A 125 4.14 16.77 -8.39
C ARG A 125 4.20 15.81 -7.20
N CYS A 126 3.25 15.88 -6.25
CA CYS A 126 3.23 14.91 -5.15
C CYS A 126 2.65 13.57 -5.61
N VAL A 127 3.36 12.49 -5.29
CA VAL A 127 3.02 11.09 -5.65
C VAL A 127 2.37 10.32 -4.50
N ARG A 128 2.03 10.99 -3.40
CA ARG A 128 1.64 10.33 -2.16
C ARG A 128 0.14 10.07 -2.10
N TYR A 129 -0.19 8.90 -1.58
CA TYR A 129 -1.49 8.58 -1.01
C TYR A 129 -1.33 8.43 0.50
N PHE A 130 -2.37 8.75 1.25
CA PHE A 130 -2.33 8.72 2.71
C PHE A 130 -3.66 8.25 3.29
N VAL A 131 -3.60 7.69 4.50
CA VAL A 131 -4.77 7.34 5.30
C VAL A 131 -5.14 8.56 6.14
N LYS A 132 -6.34 9.11 5.93
CA LYS A 132 -6.86 10.26 6.66
C LYS A 132 -7.43 9.80 8.00
N SER A 133 -6.68 10.02 9.08
CA SER A 133 -7.05 9.67 10.45
C SER A 133 -7.92 10.74 11.14
N HIS A 134 -7.77 12.01 10.78
CA HIS A 134 -8.54 13.12 11.35
C HIS A 134 -8.97 14.14 10.29
N GLY A 135 -10.05 14.88 10.57
CA GLY A 135 -10.72 15.77 9.62
C GLY A 135 -9.83 16.85 8.97
N ARG A 136 -8.80 17.33 9.68
CA ARG A 136 -7.86 18.36 9.23
C ARG A 136 -6.52 17.82 8.69
N GLN A 137 -6.35 16.49 8.62
CA GLN A 137 -5.11 15.92 8.12
C GLN A 137 -4.99 16.13 6.61
N GLU A 138 -3.92 16.81 6.21
CA GLU A 138 -3.50 17.02 4.82
C GLU A 138 -2.13 16.36 4.59
N CYS A 139 -1.81 16.04 3.34
CA CYS A 139 -0.53 15.42 2.99
C CYS A 139 0.62 16.42 3.22
N GLY A 140 1.32 16.28 4.35
CA GLY A 140 2.42 17.16 4.72
C GLY A 140 2.47 17.54 6.20
N GLY A 141 1.45 17.20 6.99
CA GLY A 141 1.47 17.42 8.43
C GLY A 141 2.54 16.56 9.12
N ARG A 142 3.70 17.14 9.38
CA ARG A 142 4.56 16.69 10.46
C ARG A 142 3.74 16.91 11.74
N ALA A 143 3.27 15.84 12.40
CA ALA A 143 2.89 15.96 13.79
C ALA A 143 4.19 16.15 14.57
N GLU A 144 4.67 17.38 14.65
CA GLU A 144 5.56 17.77 15.74
C GLU A 144 4.70 17.64 17.00
N SER A 145 5.04 16.69 17.86
CA SER A 145 4.61 16.74 19.25
C SER A 145 5.02 18.10 19.78
N ALA A 146 4.06 19.00 20.01
CA ALA A 146 4.28 20.13 20.87
C ALA A 146 4.45 19.58 22.29
N ALA A 147 5.70 19.50 22.74
CA ALA A 147 6.11 19.53 24.14
C ALA A 147 7.54 20.08 24.19
#